data_AF-A0A6G6ZWL4-F1
#
_entry.id   AF-A0A6G6ZWL4-F1
#
_cell.length_a   1.000
_cell.length_b   1.000
_cell.length_c   1.000
_cell.angle_alpha   90.00
_cell.angle_beta   90.00
_cell.angle_gamma   90.00
#
_symmetry.space_group_name_H-M   'P 1'
#
loop_
_entity.id
_entity.type
_entity.pdbx_description
1 polymer ?
#
loop_
_entity_poly.entity_id
_entity_poly.type
_entity_poly.pdbx_seq_one_letter_code
_entity_poly.pdbx_strand_id
1 'polypeptide(L)' 'MSKLSYRMQDTLRDLHKRPDGYYGSCTNSTMNALKRRGLVDIEWSEAPGSIYRREKWVITPEGAAALDSKTTEGASHE' A
#
# COMPACT_ATOMS: atom_id res chain seq x y z
N MET A 1 -5.86 -16.89 2.97
CA MET A 1 -4.87 -15.82 2.72
C MET A 1 -4.10 -15.54 4.00
N SER A 2 -2.76 -15.40 3.94
CA SER A 2 -1.94 -15.11 5.14
C SER A 2 -2.37 -13.79 5.77
N LYS A 3 -2.87 -13.86 7.02
CA LYS A 3 -3.37 -12.71 7.78
C LYS A 3 -2.30 -11.61 7.82
N LEU A 4 -2.62 -10.44 7.27
CA LEU A 4 -1.77 -9.26 7.37
C LEU A 4 -1.65 -8.85 8.84
N SER A 5 -0.46 -8.47 9.28
CA SER A 5 -0.28 -7.91 10.63
C SER A 5 -1.02 -6.58 10.74
N TYR A 6 -1.43 -6.20 11.95
CA TYR A 6 -2.14 -4.93 12.21
C TYR A 6 -1.45 -3.72 11.57
N ARG A 7 -0.12 -3.61 11.73
CA ARG A 7 0.67 -2.53 11.12
C ARG A 7 0.59 -2.52 9.58
N MET A 8 0.61 -3.68 8.93
CA MET A 8 0.50 -3.78 7.47
C MET A 8 -0.87 -3.32 6.97
N GLN A 9 -1.93 -3.68 7.70
CA GLN A 9 -3.30 -3.25 7.37
C GLN A 9 -3.48 -1.75 7.56
N ASP A 10 -2.95 -1.21 8.66
CA ASP A 10 -3.02 0.22 8.93
C ASP A 10 -2.25 1.03 7.87
N THR A 11 -1.05 0.59 7.49
CA THR A 11 -0.28 1.20 6.40
C THR A 11 -0.99 1.12 5.05
N LEU A 12 -1.58 -0.03 4.69
CA LEU A 12 -2.38 -0.13 3.46
C LEU A 12 -3.57 0.82 3.47
N ARG A 13 -4.26 0.94 4.61
CA ARG A 13 -5.40 1.84 4.77
C ARG A 13 -4.99 3.30 4.68
N ASP A 14 -3.82 3.67 5.21
CA ASP A 14 -3.25 5.02 5.04
C ASP A 14 -2.94 5.30 3.56
N LEU A 15 -2.28 4.38 2.87
CA LEU A 15 -2.00 4.51 1.43
C LEU A 15 -3.28 4.63 0.59
N HIS A 16 -4.31 3.82 0.90
CA HIS A 16 -5.59 3.87 0.18
C HIS A 16 -6.29 5.23 0.32
N LYS A 17 -6.09 5.93 1.44
CA LYS A 17 -6.62 7.29 1.66
C LYS A 17 -5.78 8.38 0.99
N ARG A 18 -4.59 8.06 0.46
CA ARG A 18 -3.63 9.02 -0.09
C ARG A 18 -3.56 8.86 -1.61
N PRO A 19 -4.29 9.68 -2.38
CA PRO A 19 -4.27 9.60 -3.84
C PRO A 19 -2.89 9.91 -4.43
N ASP A 20 -2.08 10.71 -3.73
CA ASP A 20 -0.72 11.07 -4.15
C ASP A 20 0.35 10.02 -3.82
N GLY A 21 -0.03 8.93 -3.14
CA GLY A 21 0.89 7.91 -2.65
C GLY A 21 1.68 8.31 -1.40
N TYR A 22 2.52 7.39 -0.94
CA TYR A 22 3.41 7.60 0.21
C TYR A 22 4.84 7.86 -0.28
N TYR A 23 5.35 9.07 -0.04
CA TYR A 23 6.75 9.43 -0.27
C TYR A 23 7.53 9.16 1.01
N GLY A 24 8.26 8.05 1.05
CA GLY A 24 9.05 7.67 2.21
C GLY A 24 10.16 6.69 1.85
N SER A 25 10.99 6.37 2.82
CA SER A 25 12.20 5.58 2.59
C SER A 25 11.91 4.16 2.11
N CYS A 26 12.62 3.72 1.07
CA CYS A 26 12.62 2.35 0.55
C CYS A 26 13.02 1.30 1.60
N THR A 27 13.62 1.73 2.72
CA THR A 27 14.03 0.87 3.84
C THR A 27 12.89 0.51 4.80
N ASN A 28 11.67 0.98 4.56
CA ASN A 28 10.52 0.62 5.39
C ASN A 28 10.19 -0.87 5.22
N SER A 29 10.53 -1.68 6.24
CA SER A 29 10.32 -3.12 6.27
C SER A 29 8.85 -3.51 6.06
N THR A 30 7.90 -2.68 6.50
CA THR A 30 6.46 -2.92 6.31
C THR A 30 6.08 -2.74 4.84
N MET A 31 6.56 -1.69 4.18
CA MET A 31 6.32 -1.45 2.75
C MET A 31 6.94 -2.53 1.88
N ASN A 32 8.17 -2.96 2.19
CA ASN A 32 8.81 -4.08 1.49
C ASN A 32 8.05 -5.40 1.68
N ALA A 33 7.52 -5.66 2.88
CA ALA A 33 6.71 -6.85 3.12
C ALA A 33 5.38 -6.80 2.36
N LEU A 34 4.75 -5.62 2.24
CA LEU A 34 3.55 -5.42 1.42
C LEU A 34 3.84 -5.59 -0.08
N LYS A 35 4.98 -5.07 -0.55
CA LYS A 35 5.43 -5.20 -1.95
C LYS A 35 5.69 -6.64 -2.35
N ARG A 36 6.38 -7.40 -1.49
CA ARG A 36 6.60 -8.84 -1.69
C ARG A 36 5.30 -9.65 -1.78
N ARG A 37 4.20 -9.10 -1.26
CA ARG A 37 2.86 -9.70 -1.33
C ARG A 37 2.03 -9.15 -2.51
N GLY A 38 2.57 -8.24 -3.32
CA GLY A 38 1.88 -7.62 -4.44
C GLY A 38 0.79 -6.63 -4.04
N LEU A 39 0.79 -6.12 -2.80
CA LEU A 39 -0.28 -5.25 -2.27
C LEU A 39 0.03 -3.75 -2.43
N VAL A 40 1.31 -3.43 -2.64
CA VAL A 40 1.78 -2.07 -2.94
C VAL A 40 2.88 -2.18 -3.98
N ASP A 41 3.07 -1.12 -4.75
CA ASP A 41 4.20 -0.99 -5.67
C ASP A 41 4.85 0.39 -5.59
N ILE A 42 5.96 0.55 -6.31
CA ILE A 42 6.73 1.79 -6.34
C ILE A 42 6.58 2.40 -7.72
N GLU A 43 5.87 3.52 -7.79
CA GLU A 43 5.79 4.32 -8.99
C GLU A 43 6.92 5.35 -9.00
N TRP A 44 7.63 5.42 -10.12
CA TRP A 44 8.67 6.41 -10.35
C TRP A 44 8.10 7.49 -11.26
N SER A 45 8.02 8.71 -10.74
CA SER A 45 7.60 9.87 -11.54
C SER A 45 8.81 10.73 -11.90
N GLU A 46 8.94 11.09 -13.18
CA GLU A 46 9.94 12.05 -13.63
C GLU A 46 9.54 13.45 -13.15
N ALA A 47 10.43 14.12 -12.42
CA ALA A 47 10.22 15.50 -12.01
C ALA A 47 10.91 16.41 -13.04
N PRO A 48 10.16 17.24 -13.79
CA PRO A 48 10.77 18.12 -14.79
C PRO A 48 11.78 19.06 -14.12
N GLY A 49 13.00 19.11 -14.66
CA GLY A 49 14.11 19.90 -14.13
C GLY A 49 14.92 19.25 -12.99
N SER A 50 14.62 17.99 -12.63
CA SER A 50 15.38 17.24 -11.63
C SER A 50 15.99 15.98 -12.25
N ILE A 51 17.28 15.76 -12.01
CA ILE A 51 17.97 14.51 -12.38
C ILE A 51 17.46 13.35 -11.51
N TYR A 52 16.86 13.67 -10.35
CA TYR A 52 16.28 12.68 -9.44
C TYR A 52 14.82 12.40 -9.78
N ARG A 53 14.50 11.11 -9.98
CA ARG A 53 13.13 10.59 -10.08
C ARG A 53 12.48 10.61 -8.69
N ARG A 54 11.20 10.96 -8.62
CA ARG A 54 10.43 10.86 -7.39
C ARG A 54 9.94 9.44 -7.22
N GLU A 55 10.34 8.81 -6.12
CA GLU A 55 9.80 7.53 -5.68
C GLU A 55 8.51 7.77 -4.89
N LYS A 56 7.40 7.17 -5.30
CA LYS A 56 6.19 7.10 -4.49
C LYS A 56 5.69 5.67 -4.36
N TRP A 57 5.25 5.32 -3.17
CA TRP A 57 4.58 4.06 -2.93
C TRP A 57 3.09 4.21 -3.20
N VAL A 58 2.54 3.30 -4.00
CA VAL A 58 1.14 3.28 -4.38
C VAL A 58 0.50 1.94 -4.01
N ILE A 59 -0.78 1.96 -3.66
CA ILE A 59 -1.54 0.73 -3.42
C ILE A 59 -1.90 0.09 -4.76
N THR A 60 -1.74 -1.22 -4.86
CA THR A 60 -2.18 -1.98 -6.04
C THR A 60 -3.67 -2.32 -5.95
N PRO A 61 -4.33 -2.69 -7.06
CA PRO A 61 -5.70 -3.19 -7.03
C PRO A 61 -5.89 -4.36 -6.06
N GLU A 62 -4.92 -5.27 -5.96
CA GLU A 62 -4.92 -6.40 -5.04
C GLU A 62 -4.81 -5.93 -3.58
N GLY A 63 -4.00 -4.89 -3.32
CA GLY A 63 -3.91 -4.24 -2.01
C GLY A 63 -5.23 -3.61 -1.56
N ALA A 64 -5.92 -2.95 -2.49
CA ALA A 64 -7.23 -2.37 -2.23
C ALA A 64 -8.29 -3.45 -1.97
N ALA A 65 -8.31 -4.52 -2.78
CA ALA A 65 -9.21 -5.66 -2.58
C ALA A 65 -8.96 -6.40 -1.24
N ALA A 66 -7.70 -6.48 -0.80
CA ALA A 66 -7.35 -7.06 0.49
C ALA A 66 -7.83 -6.23 1.70
N LEU A 67 -8.07 -4.94 1.53
CA LEU A 67 -8.73 -4.10 2.54
C LEU A 67 -10.25 -4.35 2.55
N ASP A 68 -10.86 -4.43 1.37
CA ASP A 68 -12.31 -4.62 1.22
C ASP A 68 -12.79 -5.99 1.73
N SER A 69 -12.01 -7.04 1.45
CA SER A 69 -12.34 -8.42 1.87
C SER A 69 -12.47 -8.57 3.39
N LYS A 70 -11.84 -7.68 4.17
CA LYS A 70 -11.94 -7.68 5.64
C LYS A 70 -13.16 -6.91 6.17
N THR A 71 -13.75 -6.05 5.36
CA THR A 71 -15.00 -5.34 5.68
C THR A 71 -16.20 -6.26 5.51
N THR A 72 -16.16 -7.18 4.54
CA THR A 72 -17.26 -8.11 4.26
C THR A 72 -17.35 -9.28 5.25
N GLU A 73 -16.24 -9.70 5.88
CA GLU A 73 -16.26 -10.75 6.92
C GLU A 73 -16.84 -10.28 8.28
N GLY A 74 -17.26 -9.01 8.40
CA GLY A 74 -17.94 -8.47 9.57
C GLY A 74 -19.46 -8.32 9.43
N ALA A 75 -20.05 -8.66 8.28
CA ALA A 75 -21.46 -8.40 7.98
C ALA A 75 -22.38 -9.64 8.05
N SER A 76 -21.89 -10.76 8.60
CA SER A 76 -22.70 -11.97 8.79
C SER A 76 -22.59 -12.48 10.22
N HIS A 77 -23.25 -11.80 11.15
CA HIS A 77 -23.69 -12.40 12.40
C HIS A 77 -25.03 -11.74 12.76
N GLU A 78 -26.10 -12.27 12.18
CA GLU A 78 -27.47 -12.10 12.65
C GLU A 78 -27.99 -13.48 13.07
#